data_AF-A0A6N2I6G4-F1
#
_entry.id   AF-A0A6N2I6G4-F1
#
_cell.length_a   1.000
_cell.length_b   1.000
_cell.length_c   1.000
_cell.angle_alpha   90.00
_cell.angle_beta   90.00
_cell.angle_gamma   90.00
#
_symmetry.space_group_name_H-M   'P 1'
#
loop_
_entity.id
_entity.type
_entity.pdbx_description
1 polymer ?
#
loop_
_entity_poly.entity_id
_entity_poly.type
_entity_poly.pdbx_seq_one_letter_code
_entity_poly.pdbx_strand_id
1 'polypeptide(L)' 'LHPVQAKGADSTVKKSTYEGNSGTFTVPGRTVAVFVLS' A
#
# COMPACT_ATOMS: atom_id res chain seq x y z
N LEU A 1 -2.91 -3.02 -2.07
CA LEU A 1 -1.50 -2.80 -2.44
C LEU A 1 -1.18 -3.67 -3.65
N HIS A 2 -0.54 -3.11 -4.68
CA HIS A 2 -0.19 -3.86 -5.89
C HIS A 2 0.65 -5.11 -5.54
N PRO A 3 0.42 -6.29 -6.16
CA PRO A 3 1.09 -7.53 -5.79
C PRO A 3 2.62 -7.46 -5.80
N VAL A 4 3.20 -6.67 -6.72
CA VAL A 4 4.65 -6.43 -6.77
C VAL A 4 5.17 -5.81 -5.47
N GLN A 5 4.45 -4.84 -4.91
CA GLN A 5 4.86 -4.20 -3.66
C GLN A 5 4.52 -5.06 -2.44
N ALA A 6 3.37 -5.74 -2.44
CA ALA A 6 2.96 -6.61 -1.34
C ALA A 6 3.89 -7.81 -1.15
N LYS A 7 4.41 -8.38 -2.24
CA LYS A 7 5.33 -9.53 -2.25
C LYS A 7 6.81 -9.15 -2.33
N GLY A 8 7.12 -7.85 -2.49
CA GLY A 8 8.49 -7.35 -2.65
C GLY A 8 9.33 -7.43 -1.37
N ALA A 9 10.59 -6.96 -1.43
CA ALA A 9 11.51 -7.03 -0.29
C ALA A 9 11.36 -5.86 0.72
N ASP A 10 10.87 -4.70 0.28
CA ASP A 10 10.74 -3.52 1.13
C ASP A 10 9.64 -3.71 2.19
N SER A 11 10.04 -3.73 3.47
CA SER A 11 9.13 -3.88 4.60
C SER A 11 8.36 -2.60 4.94
N THR A 12 8.81 -1.44 4.45
CA THR A 12 8.17 -0.14 4.67
C THR A 12 6.92 -0.04 3.83
N VAL A 13 7.01 -0.24 2.50
CA VAL A 13 5.84 -0.16 1.61
C VAL A 13 4.75 -1.18 1.95
N LYS A 14 5.11 -2.34 2.50
CA LYS A 14 4.14 -3.37 2.95
C LYS A 14 3.19 -2.92 4.05
N LYS A 15 3.53 -1.86 4.79
CA LYS A 15 2.67 -1.27 5.82
C LYS A 15 1.59 -0.35 5.23
N SER A 16 1.57 -0.13 3.92
CA SER A 16 0.58 0.72 3.27
C SER A 16 -0.77 0.00 3.18
N THR A 17 -1.85 0.68 3.58
CA THR A 17 -3.19 0.11 3.65
C THR A 17 -4.21 1.00 2.94
N TYR A 18 -5.31 0.37 2.52
CA TYR A 18 -6.51 1.05 2.01
C TYR A 18 -7.70 0.55 2.81
N GLU A 19 -8.47 1.48 3.38
CA GLU A 19 -9.72 1.16 4.08
C GLU A 19 -10.92 1.42 3.15
N GLY A 20 -11.61 0.35 2.75
CA GLY A 20 -12.65 0.44 1.72
C GLY A 20 -13.89 1.24 2.12
N ASN A 21 -14.21 1.34 3.41
CA ASN A 21 -15.40 2.03 3.88
C ASN A 21 -15.25 3.56 3.86
N SER A 22 -14.10 4.07 4.31
CA SER A 22 -13.81 5.52 4.31
C SER A 22 -13.14 6.01 3.03
N GLY A 23 -12.56 5.11 2.22
CA GLY A 23 -11.72 5.48 1.09
C GLY A 23 -10.33 5.98 1.48
N THR A 24 -9.90 5.75 2.73
CA THR A 24 -8.65 6.28 3.26
C THR A 24 -7.44 5.43 2.86
N PHE A 25 -6.37 6.11 2.45
CA PHE A 25 -5.07 5.52 2.19
C PHE A 25 -4.09 5.89 3.30
N THR A 26 -3.43 4.89 3.89
CA THR A 26 -2.31 5.11 4.82
C THR A 26 -1.03 4.70 4.12
N VAL A 27 -0.07 5.64 4.02
CA VAL A 27 1.23 5.43 3.38
C VAL A 27 2.32 5.94 4.31
N PRO A 28 3.36 5.15 4.64
CA PRO A 28 4.47 5.63 5.44
C PRO A 28 5.19 6.81 4.77
N GLY A 29 5.84 7.67 5.57
CA GLY A 29 6.64 8.77 5.04
C GLY A 29 7.71 8.29 4.06
N ARG A 30 8.01 9.11 3.03
CA ARG A 30 9.02 8.83 2.00
C ARG A 30 8.81 7.49 1.27
N THR A 31 7.55 7.09 1.08
CA THR A 31 7.18 5.83 0.42
C THR A 31 6.20 6.11 -0.72
N VAL A 32 6.30 5.33 -1.80
CA VAL A 32 5.30 5.30 -2.87
C VAL A 32 4.55 3.98 -2.80
N ALA A 33 3.22 4.03 -2.67
CA ALA A 33 2.36 2.85 -2.66
C ALA A 33 1.35 2.91 -3.82
N VAL A 34 1.31 1.85 -4.62
CA VAL A 34 0.38 1.67 -5.75
C VAL A 34 -0.76 0.78 -5.29
N PHE A 35 -2.00 1.24 -5.47
CA PHE A 35 -3.20 0.48 -5.17
C PHE A 35 -3.95 0.19 -6.47
N VAL A 36 -4.49 -1.02 -6.57
CA VAL A 36 -5.30 -1.47 -7.71
C VAL A 36 -6.56 -2.13 -7.17
N LEU A 37 -7.69 -1.86 -7.82
CA LEU A 37 -8.91 -2.66 -7.63
C LEU A 37 -8.71 -3.93 -8.46
N SER A 38 -8.70 -5.08 -7.80
CA SER A 38 -8.62 -6.39 -8.46
C SER A 38 -9.98 -7.05 -8.37
#